data_AF-A0AAE6QGG8-F1
#
_entry.id   AF-A0AAE6QGG8-F1
#
_cell.length_a   1.000
_cell.length_b   1.000
_cell.length_c   1.000
_cell.angle_alpha   90.00
_cell.angle_beta   90.00
_cell.angle_gamma   90.00
#
_symmetry.space_group_name_H-M   'P 1'
#
loop_
_entity.id
_entity.type
_entity.pdbx_description
1 polymer ?
#
loop_
_entity_poly.entity_id
_entity_poly.type
_entity_poly.pdbx_seq_one_letter_code
_entity_poly.pdbx_strand_id
1 'polypeptide(L)'
;MLATDDPFELAERYQNQRGQWVVGGLETQVFWPNRPQIVRFEGLDFLLQPAVSDGQHRSLPAIAIRANGYGLSVNEGRAAIMRLATAIAWREGKKVDIVMWGGGSSPFRVGRILNNALTEYFSDENLHVPQSDEARKALAYYREGLSLGNPFYSFLGFYKAFARSLPNGRERGPWIEQTLPRMTDRDAISRREELEAHGENISEYLATQGRHAIAHAEREDIVDPDDPDDHQRIHLDKPLMRHLAELSMDERLGVPPPSSYECDHLYELEGFRTLFDNEQLEALRRGELAEGREYILPDDFYVMARKGKSCVHLGGMLMTDGGMNEGKLGVRLESPNGRVAIEFWMDFRDERLIIDPIRGCVLLNTRRESRDDIQSEIALEQFKFFMYCNGSVEIWSSDREHRMGKSEAYMLPVNWSPDFTGHQQSLTGLQKLLKDAPENGDEAKS
;
A
#
# COMPACT_ATOMS: atom_id res chain seq x y z
N MET A 1 8.44 -6.29 -12.55
CA MET A 1 8.50 -4.83 -12.67
C MET A 1 9.69 -4.40 -11.84
N LEU A 2 10.65 -3.72 -12.45
CA LEU A 2 11.81 -3.18 -11.75
C LEU A 2 11.43 -1.88 -11.05
N ALA A 3 12.20 -1.47 -10.04
CA ALA A 3 11.98 -0.23 -9.29
C ALA A 3 11.82 1.04 -10.17
N THR A 4 12.42 1.04 -11.37
CA THR A 4 12.45 2.16 -12.32
C THR A 4 11.42 2.07 -13.44
N ASP A 5 10.66 0.97 -13.53
CA ASP A 5 9.66 0.83 -14.59
C ASP A 5 8.55 1.87 -14.41
N ASP A 6 8.18 2.56 -15.49
CA ASP A 6 7.01 3.44 -15.48
C ASP A 6 5.73 2.57 -15.60
N PRO A 7 4.87 2.51 -14.57
CA PRO A 7 3.68 1.65 -14.58
C PRO A 7 2.63 2.10 -15.59
N PHE A 8 2.71 3.32 -16.11
CA PHE A 8 1.84 3.87 -17.15
C PHE A 8 2.34 3.48 -18.55
N GLU A 9 3.65 3.56 -18.80
CA GLU A 9 4.22 3.04 -20.05
C GLU A 9 3.99 1.54 -20.18
N LEU A 10 4.16 0.79 -19.08
CA LEU A 10 3.84 -0.64 -19.05
C LEU A 10 2.36 -0.88 -19.33
N ALA A 11 1.46 -0.06 -18.79
CA ALA A 11 0.03 -0.17 -19.05
C ALA A 11 -0.31 0.04 -20.53
N GLU A 12 0.30 1.02 -21.19
CA GLU A 12 0.13 1.25 -22.63
C GLU A 12 0.62 0.05 -23.45
N ARG A 13 1.79 -0.51 -23.11
CA ARG A 13 2.32 -1.73 -23.76
C ARG A 13 1.37 -2.91 -23.55
N TYR A 14 0.87 -3.12 -22.34
CA TYR A 14 -0.03 -4.23 -22.01
C TYR A 14 -1.37 -4.10 -22.74
N GLN A 15 -1.94 -2.91 -22.84
CA GLN A 15 -3.22 -2.70 -23.53
C GLN A 15 -3.20 -3.10 -25.01
N ASN A 16 -2.05 -2.94 -25.67
CA ASN A 16 -1.87 -3.28 -27.07
C ASN A 16 -1.65 -4.78 -27.31
N GLN A 17 -1.44 -5.57 -26.26
CA GLN A 17 -1.21 -7.01 -26.38
C GLN A 17 -2.53 -7.75 -26.61
N ARG A 18 -2.57 -8.57 -27.66
CA ARG A 18 -3.67 -9.52 -27.87
C ARG A 18 -3.52 -10.72 -26.92
N GLY A 19 -4.63 -11.31 -26.51
CA GLY A 19 -4.63 -12.47 -25.64
C GLY A 19 -6.01 -12.77 -25.07
N GLN A 20 -6.07 -13.64 -24.07
CA GLN A 20 -7.30 -13.94 -23.35
C GLN A 20 -7.43 -13.00 -22.15
N TRP A 21 -8.04 -11.84 -22.38
CA TRP A 21 -8.28 -10.85 -21.34
C TRP A 21 -9.55 -11.15 -20.57
N VAL A 22 -9.47 -10.99 -19.26
CA VAL A 22 -10.61 -10.97 -18.34
C VAL A 22 -10.69 -9.56 -17.76
N VAL A 23 -11.88 -8.96 -17.77
CA VAL A 23 -12.10 -7.59 -17.31
C VAL A 23 -13.27 -7.57 -16.33
N GLY A 24 -13.04 -7.04 -15.12
CA GLY A 24 -14.09 -6.74 -14.15
C GLY A 24 -14.37 -5.24 -14.12
N GLY A 25 -15.54 -4.83 -14.59
CA GLY A 25 -16.01 -3.44 -14.47
C GLY A 25 -16.50 -3.17 -13.05
N LEU A 26 -16.12 -2.01 -12.50
CA LEU A 26 -16.23 -1.71 -11.08
C LEU A 26 -17.17 -0.55 -10.78
N GLU A 27 -17.86 -0.64 -9.64
CA GLU A 27 -18.31 0.53 -8.89
C GLU A 27 -17.42 0.69 -7.64
N THR A 28 -16.81 1.86 -7.47
CA THR A 28 -15.87 2.07 -6.35
C THR A 28 -15.99 3.46 -5.72
N GLN A 29 -15.65 3.52 -4.44
CA GLN A 29 -15.45 4.77 -3.68
C GLN A 29 -13.97 5.06 -3.41
N VAL A 30 -13.07 4.23 -3.94
CA VAL A 30 -11.62 4.41 -3.85
C VAL A 30 -11.19 5.42 -4.91
N PHE A 31 -10.17 6.23 -4.61
CA PHE A 31 -9.53 7.06 -5.62
C PHE A 31 -8.91 6.18 -6.70
N TRP A 32 -9.49 6.23 -7.90
CA TRP A 32 -9.08 5.37 -9.01
C TRP A 32 -8.10 6.11 -9.93
N PRO A 33 -7.08 5.45 -10.52
CA PRO A 33 -6.13 6.13 -11.39
C PRO A 33 -6.86 6.74 -12.61
N ASN A 34 -6.51 7.99 -12.95
CA ASN A 34 -7.13 8.75 -14.04
C ASN A 34 -6.62 8.37 -15.44
N ARG A 35 -5.57 7.53 -15.50
CA ARG A 35 -5.01 6.94 -16.71
C ARG A 35 -4.68 5.47 -16.46
N PRO A 36 -4.54 4.64 -17.51
CA PRO A 36 -4.23 3.24 -17.33
C PRO A 36 -2.93 3.01 -16.55
N GLN A 37 -2.94 2.07 -15.60
CA GLN A 37 -1.78 1.79 -14.75
C GLN A 37 -1.66 0.28 -14.51
N ILE A 38 -0.43 -0.25 -14.50
CA ILE A 38 -0.17 -1.61 -14.00
C ILE A 38 0.00 -1.59 -12.49
N VAL A 39 -0.57 -2.60 -11.83
CA VAL A 39 -0.44 -2.90 -10.41
C VAL A 39 -0.11 -4.38 -10.26
N ARG A 40 0.84 -4.71 -9.38
CA ARG A 40 1.22 -6.11 -9.14
C ARG A 40 0.57 -6.61 -7.85
N PHE A 41 0.02 -7.82 -7.89
CA PHE A 41 -0.60 -8.46 -6.74
C PHE A 41 -0.55 -9.98 -6.89
N GLU A 42 -0.16 -10.71 -5.83
CA GLU A 42 0.05 -12.17 -5.86
C GLU A 42 0.95 -12.65 -7.03
N GLY A 43 1.96 -11.86 -7.41
CA GLY A 43 2.86 -12.18 -8.54
C GLY A 43 2.24 -12.01 -9.93
N LEU A 44 1.01 -11.50 -10.03
CA LEU A 44 0.29 -11.23 -11.27
C LEU A 44 0.28 -9.72 -11.56
N ASP A 45 0.38 -9.35 -12.85
CA ASP A 45 0.24 -7.96 -13.27
C ASP A 45 -1.21 -7.70 -13.69
N PHE A 46 -1.84 -6.72 -13.03
CA PHE A 46 -3.19 -6.26 -13.31
C PHE A 46 -3.16 -4.89 -13.97
N LEU A 47 -3.99 -4.71 -14.98
CA LEU A 47 -4.22 -3.43 -15.61
C LEU A 47 -5.43 -2.74 -14.97
N LEU A 48 -5.19 -1.64 -14.27
CA LEU A 48 -6.24 -0.73 -13.84
C LEU A 48 -6.59 0.20 -14.99
N GLN A 49 -7.86 0.19 -15.39
CA GLN A 49 -8.38 1.05 -16.44
C GLN A 49 -9.23 2.17 -15.82
N PRO A 50 -9.00 3.44 -16.17
CA PRO A 50 -9.84 4.54 -15.72
C PRO A 50 -11.25 4.42 -16.31
N ALA A 51 -12.21 5.05 -15.63
CA ALA A 51 -13.49 5.36 -16.25
C ALA A 51 -13.26 6.27 -17.47
N VAL A 52 -13.93 6.00 -18.58
CA VAL A 52 -13.85 6.84 -19.79
C VAL A 52 -15.21 7.43 -20.11
N SER A 53 -15.22 8.73 -20.36
CA SER A 53 -16.35 9.48 -20.88
C SER A 53 -15.90 10.22 -22.14
N ASP A 54 -16.09 9.59 -23.30
CA ASP A 54 -15.77 10.19 -24.60
C ASP A 54 -17.00 10.17 -25.52
N GLY A 55 -17.60 11.35 -25.71
CA GLY A 55 -18.85 11.50 -26.45
C GLY A 55 -19.97 10.60 -25.91
N GLN A 56 -20.36 9.60 -26.71
CA GLN A 56 -21.38 8.59 -26.36
C GLN A 56 -20.80 7.36 -25.64
N HIS A 57 -19.48 7.21 -25.61
CA HIS A 57 -18.82 6.07 -24.97
C HIS A 57 -18.59 6.36 -23.49
N ARG A 58 -19.28 5.57 -22.66
CA ARG A 58 -19.29 5.67 -21.21
C ARG A 58 -18.88 4.33 -20.64
N SER A 59 -17.77 4.27 -19.91
CA SER A 59 -17.27 3.01 -19.34
C SER A 59 -16.90 3.14 -17.87
N LEU A 60 -17.09 2.03 -17.15
CA LEU A 60 -16.73 1.89 -15.75
C LEU A 60 -15.21 1.86 -15.61
N PRO A 61 -14.67 2.27 -14.44
CA PRO A 61 -13.32 1.84 -14.08
C PRO A 61 -13.28 0.31 -14.06
N ALA A 62 -12.11 -0.28 -14.33
CA ALA A 62 -12.00 -1.74 -14.41
C ALA A 62 -10.65 -2.25 -13.94
N ILE A 63 -10.65 -3.48 -13.45
CA ILE A 63 -9.45 -4.31 -13.29
C ILE A 63 -9.43 -5.32 -14.42
N ALA A 64 -8.33 -5.41 -15.13
CA ALA A 64 -8.13 -6.37 -16.20
C ALA A 64 -6.88 -7.22 -15.96
N ILE A 65 -6.93 -8.48 -16.38
CA ILE A 65 -5.78 -9.39 -16.40
C ILE A 65 -5.75 -10.17 -17.70
N ARG A 66 -4.56 -10.39 -18.25
CA ARG A 66 -4.36 -11.28 -19.40
C ARG A 66 -4.15 -12.72 -18.91
N ALA A 67 -5.23 -13.47 -18.75
CA ALA A 67 -5.24 -14.79 -18.12
C ALA A 67 -4.27 -15.79 -18.78
N ASN A 68 -4.25 -15.87 -20.11
CA ASN A 68 -3.35 -16.78 -20.82
C ASN A 68 -1.86 -16.43 -20.68
N GLY A 69 -1.52 -15.19 -20.31
CA GLY A 69 -0.14 -14.79 -20.02
C GLY A 69 0.46 -15.47 -18.79
N TYR A 70 -0.40 -15.99 -17.91
CA TYR A 70 -0.03 -16.66 -16.66
C TYR A 70 -0.52 -18.12 -16.61
N GLY A 71 -0.96 -18.68 -17.74
CA GLY A 71 -1.53 -20.02 -17.79
C GLY A 71 -2.87 -20.18 -17.06
N LEU A 72 -3.56 -19.07 -16.76
CA LEU A 72 -4.84 -19.09 -16.06
C LEU A 72 -6.01 -19.30 -17.03
N SER A 73 -7.02 -20.04 -16.57
CA SER A 73 -8.35 -20.05 -17.18
C SER A 73 -9.09 -18.73 -16.96
N VAL A 74 -10.19 -18.51 -17.70
CA VAL A 74 -11.05 -17.33 -17.52
C VAL A 74 -11.58 -17.23 -16.09
N ASN A 75 -11.99 -18.34 -15.49
CA ASN A 75 -12.55 -18.35 -14.14
C ASN A 75 -11.48 -18.09 -13.08
N GLU A 76 -10.27 -18.61 -13.26
CA GLU A 76 -9.12 -18.28 -12.38
C GLU A 76 -8.74 -16.80 -12.51
N GLY A 77 -8.79 -16.24 -13.72
CA GLY A 77 -8.61 -14.80 -13.95
C GLY A 77 -9.68 -13.96 -13.25
N ARG A 78 -10.96 -14.37 -13.29
CA ARG A 78 -12.04 -13.70 -12.53
C ARG A 78 -11.80 -13.77 -11.02
N ALA A 79 -11.39 -14.94 -10.53
CA ALA A 79 -11.06 -15.12 -9.11
C ALA A 79 -9.88 -14.23 -8.69
N ALA A 80 -8.85 -14.11 -9.53
CA ALA A 80 -7.70 -13.24 -9.29
C ALA A 80 -8.12 -11.76 -9.22
N ILE A 81 -8.97 -11.30 -10.16
CA ILE A 81 -9.55 -9.95 -10.12
C ILE A 81 -10.34 -9.71 -8.84
N MET A 82 -11.16 -10.68 -8.42
CA MET A 82 -11.91 -10.59 -7.17
C MET A 82 -11.00 -10.49 -5.94
N ARG A 83 -9.88 -11.22 -5.91
CA ARG A 83 -8.91 -11.15 -4.80
C ARG A 83 -8.22 -9.79 -4.75
N LEU A 84 -7.80 -9.23 -5.89
CA LEU A 84 -7.25 -7.88 -5.93
C LEU A 84 -8.29 -6.84 -5.47
N ALA A 85 -9.54 -6.92 -5.95
CA ALA A 85 -10.61 -6.03 -5.52
C ALA A 85 -10.85 -6.08 -3.99
N THR A 86 -10.76 -7.28 -3.40
CA THR A 86 -10.82 -7.48 -1.94
C THR A 86 -9.65 -6.82 -1.22
N ALA A 87 -8.42 -6.98 -1.71
CA ALA A 87 -7.23 -6.36 -1.10
C ALA A 87 -7.31 -4.83 -1.15
N ILE A 88 -7.76 -4.26 -2.28
CA ILE A 88 -7.97 -2.82 -2.42
C ILE A 88 -9.06 -2.32 -1.44
N ALA A 89 -10.21 -3.01 -1.39
CA ALA A 89 -11.30 -2.62 -0.49
C ALA A 89 -10.89 -2.67 0.99
N TRP A 90 -10.10 -3.67 1.37
CA TRP A 90 -9.54 -3.80 2.71
C TRP A 90 -8.64 -2.61 3.03
N ARG A 91 -7.60 -2.37 2.23
CA ARG A 91 -6.64 -1.28 2.45
C ARG A 91 -7.33 0.08 2.59
N GLU A 92 -8.29 0.36 1.72
CA GLU A 92 -8.93 1.67 1.66
C GLU A 92 -10.10 1.80 2.67
N GLY A 93 -10.62 0.68 3.18
CA GLY A 93 -11.86 0.66 3.96
C GLY A 93 -13.07 1.20 3.17
N LYS A 94 -13.06 1.04 1.84
CA LYS A 94 -14.07 1.60 0.91
C LYS A 94 -14.61 0.55 -0.06
N LYS A 95 -15.78 0.85 -0.64
CA LYS A 95 -16.45 0.02 -1.67
C LYS A 95 -15.53 -0.23 -2.88
N VAL A 96 -15.41 -1.50 -3.25
CA VAL A 96 -14.89 -1.97 -4.54
C VAL A 96 -15.74 -3.16 -4.97
N ASP A 97 -16.70 -2.90 -5.85
CA ASP A 97 -17.68 -3.89 -6.30
C ASP A 97 -17.52 -4.20 -7.78
N ILE A 98 -17.52 -5.49 -8.14
CA ILE A 98 -17.45 -5.93 -9.54
C ILE A 98 -18.86 -6.16 -10.05
N VAL A 99 -19.38 -5.15 -10.76
CA VAL A 99 -20.77 -5.14 -11.22
C VAL A 99 -20.95 -5.77 -12.60
N MET A 100 -19.86 -5.97 -13.35
CA MET A 100 -19.95 -6.52 -14.70
C MET A 100 -18.66 -7.21 -15.14
N TRP A 101 -18.79 -8.28 -15.91
CA TRP A 101 -17.66 -8.99 -16.52
C TRP A 101 -17.60 -8.74 -18.02
N GLY A 102 -16.40 -8.47 -18.51
CA GLY A 102 -16.06 -8.35 -19.92
C GLY A 102 -14.75 -9.07 -20.23
N GLY A 103 -14.17 -8.77 -21.39
CA GLY A 103 -12.90 -9.35 -21.85
C GLY A 103 -12.97 -9.84 -23.29
N GLY A 104 -12.02 -10.70 -23.67
CA GLY A 104 -11.87 -11.22 -25.03
C GLY A 104 -10.43 -11.06 -25.53
N SER A 105 -10.26 -10.79 -26.83
CA SER A 105 -8.95 -10.64 -27.46
C SER A 105 -8.13 -9.45 -26.96
N SER A 106 -8.78 -8.51 -26.28
CA SER A 106 -8.27 -7.22 -25.79
C SER A 106 -9.00 -6.86 -24.48
N PRO A 107 -8.45 -5.94 -23.65
CA PRO A 107 -9.06 -5.54 -22.40
C PRO A 107 -10.23 -4.57 -22.65
N PHE A 108 -11.31 -5.09 -23.25
CA PHE A 108 -12.51 -4.32 -23.56
C PHE A 108 -13.21 -3.88 -22.28
N ARG A 109 -13.34 -2.57 -22.11
CA ARG A 109 -14.07 -1.95 -21.00
C ARG A 109 -15.56 -2.21 -21.13
N VAL A 110 -16.25 -2.12 -20.00
CA VAL A 110 -17.68 -2.39 -19.92
C VAL A 110 -18.46 -1.10 -19.65
N GLY A 111 -19.62 -0.95 -20.31
CA GLY A 111 -20.28 0.35 -20.48
C GLY A 111 -21.25 0.73 -19.35
N ARG A 112 -20.96 1.84 -18.65
CA ARG A 112 -21.79 2.68 -17.72
C ARG A 112 -20.82 3.69 -17.05
N ILE A 113 -21.22 4.92 -16.70
CA ILE A 113 -20.35 5.82 -15.89
C ILE A 113 -20.82 5.81 -14.44
N LEU A 114 -19.94 5.40 -13.54
CA LEU A 114 -20.03 5.58 -12.09
C LEU A 114 -18.59 5.63 -11.53
N ASN A 115 -18.01 6.83 -11.40
CA ASN A 115 -16.87 7.07 -10.52
C ASN A 115 -16.81 8.56 -10.14
N ASN A 116 -16.54 8.86 -8.87
CA ASN A 116 -16.51 10.22 -8.34
C ASN A 116 -15.11 10.64 -7.85
N ALA A 117 -14.15 9.72 -7.71
CA ALA A 117 -12.85 9.98 -7.11
C ALA A 117 -11.71 9.50 -8.02
N LEU A 118 -10.78 10.41 -8.32
CA LEU A 118 -9.63 10.16 -9.21
C LEU A 118 -8.31 10.44 -8.49
N THR A 119 -7.30 9.62 -8.75
CA THR A 119 -5.90 9.86 -8.37
C THR A 119 -5.01 9.89 -9.62
N GLU A 120 -3.88 10.58 -9.55
CA GLU A 120 -2.86 10.51 -10.59
C GLU A 120 -2.05 9.20 -10.55
N TYR A 121 -1.99 8.56 -9.39
CA TYR A 121 -1.21 7.35 -9.14
C TYR A 121 -1.90 6.48 -8.09
N PHE A 122 -2.01 5.19 -8.39
CA PHE A 122 -2.52 4.19 -7.45
C PHE A 122 -1.35 3.39 -6.88
N SER A 123 -1.11 3.44 -5.58
CA SER A 123 -0.07 2.62 -4.95
C SER A 123 -0.50 1.15 -4.91
N ASP A 124 0.40 0.22 -5.15
CA ASP A 124 0.20 -1.22 -4.92
C ASP A 124 0.72 -1.69 -3.55
N GLU A 125 1.20 -0.74 -2.73
CA GLU A 125 1.60 -0.99 -1.35
C GLU A 125 0.41 -1.40 -0.47
N ASN A 126 0.70 -2.16 0.59
CA ASN A 126 -0.25 -2.63 1.59
C ASN A 126 -1.47 -3.38 1.03
N LEU A 127 -1.34 -4.00 -0.14
CA LEU A 127 -2.37 -4.92 -0.64
C LEU A 127 -2.24 -6.25 0.10
N HIS A 128 -3.00 -6.41 1.19
CA HIS A 128 -2.90 -7.58 2.05
C HIS A 128 -3.23 -8.89 1.30
N VAL A 129 -2.34 -9.88 1.43
CA VAL A 129 -2.52 -11.25 0.90
C VAL A 129 -2.80 -12.19 2.07
N PRO A 130 -4.06 -12.64 2.26
CA PRO A 130 -4.40 -13.55 3.35
C PRO A 130 -3.72 -14.91 3.20
N GLN A 131 -3.17 -15.42 4.31
CA GLN A 131 -2.37 -16.65 4.38
C GLN A 131 -3.21 -17.93 4.47
N SER A 132 -4.49 -17.83 4.84
CA SER A 132 -5.42 -18.96 4.95
C SER A 132 -6.68 -18.78 4.11
N ASP A 133 -7.34 -19.89 3.78
CA ASP A 133 -8.62 -19.86 3.07
C ASP A 133 -9.73 -19.22 3.92
N GLU A 134 -9.67 -19.39 5.23
CA GLU A 134 -10.56 -18.76 6.21
C GLU A 134 -10.39 -17.24 6.19
N ALA A 135 -9.15 -16.74 6.26
CA ALA A 135 -8.83 -15.32 6.15
C ALA A 135 -9.31 -14.74 4.81
N ARG A 136 -9.08 -15.46 3.71
CA ARG A 136 -9.53 -15.06 2.37
C ARG A 136 -11.05 -14.93 2.28
N LYS A 137 -11.79 -15.87 2.86
CA LYS A 137 -13.26 -15.82 2.90
C LYS A 137 -13.77 -14.69 3.81
N ALA A 138 -13.14 -14.48 4.97
CA ALA A 138 -13.51 -13.40 5.88
C ALA A 138 -13.34 -12.02 5.21
N LEU A 139 -12.19 -11.78 4.56
CA LEU A 139 -11.94 -10.57 3.77
C LEU A 139 -12.92 -10.40 2.61
N ALA A 140 -13.30 -11.48 1.93
CA ALA A 140 -14.31 -11.41 0.88
C ALA A 140 -15.67 -10.96 1.45
N TYR A 141 -16.12 -11.53 2.57
CA TYR A 141 -17.37 -11.08 3.23
C TYR A 141 -17.28 -9.63 3.73
N TYR A 142 -16.12 -9.21 4.22
CA TYR A 142 -15.88 -7.84 4.63
C TYR A 142 -16.01 -6.88 3.44
N ARG A 143 -15.40 -7.19 2.29
CA ARG A 143 -15.58 -6.42 1.04
C ARG A 143 -17.05 -6.33 0.62
N GLU A 144 -17.80 -7.43 0.68
CA GLU A 144 -19.24 -7.42 0.40
C GLU A 144 -19.97 -6.46 1.36
N GLY A 145 -19.65 -6.51 2.65
CA GLY A 145 -20.17 -5.58 3.66
C GLY A 145 -19.92 -4.11 3.31
N LEU A 146 -18.72 -3.77 2.84
CA LEU A 146 -18.38 -2.43 2.36
C LEU A 146 -19.13 -2.01 1.09
N SER A 147 -19.41 -2.97 0.21
CA SER A 147 -19.90 -2.70 -1.15
C SER A 147 -21.42 -2.57 -1.24
N LEU A 148 -22.12 -3.16 -0.28
CA LEU A 148 -23.58 -3.14 -0.21
C LEU A 148 -24.10 -1.81 0.35
N GLY A 149 -24.95 -1.15 -0.42
CA GLY A 149 -25.59 0.12 0.01
C GLY A 149 -26.71 -0.07 1.04
N ASN A 150 -27.34 -1.25 1.05
CA ASN A 150 -28.39 -1.56 2.02
C ASN A 150 -27.76 -1.94 3.39
N PRO A 151 -28.18 -1.30 4.50
CA PRO A 151 -27.54 -1.47 5.80
C PRO A 151 -27.69 -2.89 6.35
N PHE A 152 -28.82 -3.58 6.10
CA PHE A 152 -29.05 -4.94 6.59
C PHE A 152 -28.07 -5.94 5.97
N TYR A 153 -27.91 -5.90 4.65
CA TYR A 153 -26.97 -6.80 3.97
C TYR A 153 -25.51 -6.39 4.21
N SER A 154 -25.22 -5.10 4.35
CA SER A 154 -23.90 -4.62 4.75
C SER A 154 -23.50 -5.15 6.12
N PHE A 155 -24.38 -5.01 7.12
CA PHE A 155 -24.22 -5.56 8.47
C PHE A 155 -24.00 -7.07 8.42
N LEU A 156 -24.81 -7.79 7.64
CA LEU A 156 -24.66 -9.23 7.48
C LEU A 156 -23.31 -9.63 6.85
N GLY A 157 -22.78 -8.83 5.93
CA GLY A 157 -21.44 -9.00 5.37
C GLY A 157 -20.36 -8.94 6.45
N PHE A 158 -20.37 -7.88 7.27
CA PHE A 158 -19.43 -7.74 8.39
C PHE A 158 -19.61 -8.84 9.44
N TYR A 159 -20.86 -9.19 9.77
CA TYR A 159 -21.13 -10.27 10.70
C TYR A 159 -20.59 -11.62 10.18
N LYS A 160 -20.70 -11.90 8.88
CA LYS A 160 -20.13 -13.12 8.28
C LYS A 160 -18.60 -13.13 8.36
N ALA A 161 -17.95 -11.99 8.19
CA ALA A 161 -16.50 -11.86 8.38
C ALA A 161 -16.12 -12.15 9.85
N PHE A 162 -16.77 -11.48 10.81
CA PHE A 162 -16.62 -11.72 12.25
C PHE A 162 -16.85 -13.19 12.64
N ALA A 163 -17.95 -13.78 12.17
CA ALA A 163 -18.33 -15.16 12.45
C ALA A 163 -17.36 -16.19 11.86
N ARG A 164 -16.59 -15.83 10.83
CA ARG A 164 -15.51 -16.66 10.27
C ARG A 164 -14.26 -16.62 11.14
N SER A 165 -13.95 -15.47 11.73
CA SER A 165 -12.86 -15.33 12.71
C SER A 165 -13.16 -16.06 14.02
N LEU A 166 -14.43 -16.10 14.42
CA LEU A 166 -14.91 -16.78 15.62
C LEU A 166 -16.01 -17.82 15.27
N PRO A 167 -15.62 -19.01 14.78
CA PRO A 167 -16.57 -20.02 14.32
C PRO A 167 -17.44 -20.57 15.46
N ASN A 168 -16.90 -20.65 16.68
CA ASN A 168 -17.68 -21.06 17.85
C ASN A 168 -18.58 -19.92 18.34
N GLY A 169 -19.88 -20.05 18.10
CA GLY A 169 -20.87 -19.04 18.50
C GLY A 169 -20.90 -18.72 20.00
N ARG A 170 -20.51 -19.67 20.85
CA ARG A 170 -20.49 -19.49 22.32
C ARG A 170 -19.39 -18.55 22.79
N GLU A 171 -18.33 -18.39 22.01
CA GLU A 171 -17.19 -17.52 22.35
C GLU A 171 -17.43 -16.07 21.94
N ARG A 172 -18.36 -15.82 21.01
CA ARG A 172 -18.58 -14.49 20.43
C ARG A 172 -18.99 -13.46 21.47
N GLY A 173 -19.93 -13.80 22.35
CA GLY A 173 -20.41 -12.87 23.37
C GLY A 173 -19.32 -12.44 24.36
N PRO A 174 -18.67 -13.40 25.05
CA PRO A 174 -17.54 -13.10 25.93
C PRO A 174 -16.40 -12.36 25.24
N TRP A 175 -16.11 -12.69 23.97
CA TRP A 175 -15.08 -12.00 23.20
C TRP A 175 -15.47 -10.54 22.89
N ILE A 176 -16.75 -10.29 22.52
CA ILE A 176 -17.25 -8.92 22.30
C ILE A 176 -17.08 -8.10 23.58
N GLU A 177 -17.55 -8.59 24.73
CA GLU A 177 -17.45 -7.89 26.01
C GLU A 177 -16.01 -7.49 26.36
N GLN A 178 -15.04 -8.38 26.10
CA GLN A 178 -13.61 -8.10 26.32
C GLN A 178 -13.01 -7.12 25.31
N THR A 179 -13.60 -7.03 24.11
CA THR A 179 -13.08 -6.22 23.00
C THR A 179 -13.62 -4.80 23.01
N LEU A 180 -14.83 -4.57 23.52
CA LEU A 180 -15.47 -3.25 23.55
C LEU A 180 -14.55 -2.12 24.09
N PRO A 181 -13.76 -2.32 25.17
CA PRO A 181 -12.87 -1.27 25.69
C PRO A 181 -11.63 -0.99 24.81
N ARG A 182 -11.29 -1.90 23.89
CA ARG A 182 -10.09 -1.84 23.04
C ARG A 182 -10.35 -1.22 21.67
N MET A 183 -11.61 -0.83 21.39
CA MET A 183 -12.00 -0.27 20.11
C MET A 183 -11.33 1.09 19.87
N THR A 184 -10.93 1.33 18.62
CA THR A 184 -10.24 2.56 18.19
C THR A 184 -11.03 3.35 17.16
N ASP A 185 -11.97 2.72 16.46
CA ASP A 185 -12.81 3.39 15.46
C ASP A 185 -13.82 4.33 16.12
N ARG A 186 -13.79 5.61 15.71
CA ARG A 186 -14.61 6.67 16.32
C ARG A 186 -16.10 6.42 16.22
N ASP A 187 -16.60 5.99 15.05
CA ASP A 187 -18.03 5.78 14.83
C ASP A 187 -18.51 4.56 15.63
N ALA A 188 -17.67 3.52 15.69
CA ALA A 188 -17.93 2.34 16.48
C ALA A 188 -17.93 2.62 18.00
N ILE A 189 -16.99 3.45 18.49
CA ILE A 189 -16.96 3.94 19.88
C ILE A 189 -18.22 4.75 20.20
N SER A 190 -18.60 5.67 19.31
CA SER A 190 -19.80 6.50 19.50
C SER A 190 -21.06 5.63 19.63
N ARG A 191 -21.20 4.58 18.80
CA ARG A 191 -22.34 3.67 18.89
C ARG A 191 -22.31 2.81 20.16
N ARG A 192 -21.13 2.34 20.57
CA ARG A 192 -20.97 1.60 21.84
C ARG A 192 -21.45 2.45 23.02
N GLU A 193 -21.00 3.69 23.12
CA GLU A 193 -21.36 4.60 24.21
C GLU A 193 -22.86 4.89 24.25
N GLU A 194 -23.49 5.03 23.08
CA GLU A 194 -24.94 5.18 22.97
C GLU A 194 -25.68 3.96 23.53
N LEU A 195 -25.28 2.74 23.14
CA LEU A 195 -25.91 1.50 23.62
C LEU A 195 -25.69 1.31 25.13
N GLU A 196 -24.49 1.61 25.65
CA GLU A 196 -24.18 1.58 27.08
C GLU A 196 -25.05 2.56 27.87
N ALA A 197 -25.29 3.78 27.34
CA ALA A 197 -26.15 4.77 27.98
C ALA A 197 -27.61 4.34 28.07
N HIS A 198 -28.07 3.48 27.15
CA HIS A 198 -29.41 2.88 27.19
C HIS A 198 -29.49 1.62 28.09
N GLY A 199 -28.37 1.18 28.67
CA GLY A 199 -28.31 0.00 29.54
C GLY A 199 -28.36 -1.33 28.79
N GLU A 200 -28.04 -1.34 27.49
CA GLU A 200 -28.04 -2.54 26.66
C GLU A 200 -26.83 -3.44 26.94
N ASN A 201 -27.03 -4.75 27.00
CA ASN A 201 -25.91 -5.69 26.85
C ASN A 201 -25.58 -5.80 25.35
N ILE A 202 -24.52 -5.12 24.92
CA ILE A 202 -24.15 -5.02 23.49
C ILE A 202 -23.92 -6.40 22.84
N SER A 203 -23.36 -7.36 23.57
CA SER A 203 -23.13 -8.71 23.05
C SER A 203 -24.46 -9.43 22.75
N GLU A 204 -25.40 -9.38 23.69
CA GLU A 204 -26.74 -9.96 23.53
C GLU A 204 -27.56 -9.20 22.48
N TYR A 205 -27.48 -7.87 22.49
CA TYR A 205 -28.12 -6.97 21.52
C TYR A 205 -27.71 -7.31 20.09
N LEU A 206 -26.41 -7.40 19.80
CA LEU A 206 -25.92 -7.72 18.45
C LEU A 206 -26.35 -9.13 17.99
N ALA A 207 -26.46 -10.08 18.92
CA ALA A 207 -26.93 -11.43 18.62
C ALA A 207 -28.44 -11.46 18.30
N THR A 208 -29.24 -10.80 19.13
CA THR A 208 -30.72 -10.81 19.06
C THR A 208 -31.24 -9.81 18.03
N GLN A 209 -30.98 -8.52 18.25
CA GLN A 209 -31.51 -7.40 17.47
C GLN A 209 -30.77 -7.18 16.14
N GLY A 210 -29.50 -7.60 16.06
CA GLY A 210 -28.70 -7.48 14.85
C GLY A 210 -28.81 -8.73 13.97
N ARG A 211 -28.09 -9.80 14.34
CA ARG A 211 -27.93 -10.99 13.49
C ARG A 211 -29.23 -11.76 13.31
N HIS A 212 -29.90 -12.15 14.39
CA HIS A 212 -31.05 -13.06 14.28
C HIS A 212 -32.20 -12.40 13.53
N ALA A 213 -32.48 -11.13 13.84
CA ALA A 213 -33.53 -10.35 13.19
C ALA A 213 -33.33 -10.15 11.68
N ILE A 214 -32.08 -10.14 11.20
CA ILE A 214 -31.75 -10.01 9.76
C ILE A 214 -31.66 -11.37 9.06
N ALA A 215 -31.07 -12.39 9.71
CA ALA A 215 -30.69 -13.63 9.04
C ALA A 215 -31.80 -14.69 8.96
N HIS A 216 -32.84 -14.59 9.79
CA HIS A 216 -33.88 -15.60 9.92
C HIS A 216 -35.26 -15.02 9.65
N ALA A 217 -35.64 -14.99 8.37
CA ALA A 217 -36.89 -14.38 7.90
C ALA A 217 -38.20 -15.03 8.42
N GLU A 218 -38.09 -16.17 9.12
CA GLU A 218 -39.24 -16.93 9.61
C GLU A 218 -39.51 -16.69 11.10
N ARG A 219 -38.72 -15.84 11.77
CA ARG A 219 -38.92 -15.51 13.17
C ARG A 219 -39.84 -14.29 13.34
N GLU A 220 -40.51 -14.21 14.49
CA GLU A 220 -41.38 -13.08 14.82
C GLU A 220 -40.60 -11.79 15.16
N ASP A 221 -39.34 -11.92 15.61
CA ASP A 221 -38.40 -10.82 15.90
C ASP A 221 -37.64 -10.35 14.64
N ILE A 222 -38.31 -10.34 13.48
CA ILE A 222 -37.71 -9.93 12.21
C ILE A 222 -37.66 -8.41 12.08
N VAL A 223 -36.57 -7.92 11.50
CA VAL A 223 -36.40 -6.53 11.10
C VAL A 223 -37.24 -6.24 9.85
N ASP A 224 -38.02 -5.16 9.87
CA ASP A 224 -38.81 -4.71 8.71
C ASP A 224 -37.98 -3.73 7.85
N PRO A 225 -37.63 -4.08 6.59
CA PRO A 225 -36.89 -3.18 5.71
C PRO A 225 -37.66 -1.90 5.33
N ASP A 226 -38.98 -1.90 5.46
CA ASP A 226 -39.84 -0.74 5.21
C ASP A 226 -40.08 0.09 6.49
N ASP A 227 -39.62 -0.37 7.67
CA ASP A 227 -39.61 0.42 8.90
C ASP A 227 -38.35 1.32 8.96
N PRO A 228 -38.52 2.66 8.95
CA PRO A 228 -37.40 3.60 9.05
C PRO A 228 -36.57 3.47 10.33
N ASP A 229 -37.18 3.09 11.46
CA ASP A 229 -36.49 3.00 12.74
C ASP A 229 -35.54 1.80 12.75
N ASP A 230 -35.97 0.66 12.23
CA ASP A 230 -35.15 -0.52 12.02
C ASP A 230 -34.01 -0.26 11.03
N HIS A 231 -34.31 0.43 9.93
CA HIS A 231 -33.29 0.82 8.95
C HIS A 231 -32.23 1.73 9.58
N GLN A 232 -32.65 2.75 10.34
CA GLN A 232 -31.74 3.68 11.01
C GLN A 232 -30.91 2.98 12.09
N ARG A 233 -31.54 2.11 12.90
CA ARG A 233 -30.86 1.33 13.93
C ARG A 233 -29.74 0.47 13.37
N ILE A 234 -30.02 -0.33 12.33
CA ILE A 234 -29.00 -1.18 11.70
C ILE A 234 -27.94 -0.34 10.96
N HIS A 235 -28.31 0.81 10.41
CA HIS A 235 -27.34 1.75 9.86
C HIS A 235 -26.33 2.24 10.91
N LEU A 236 -26.81 2.55 12.13
CA LEU A 236 -25.98 2.96 13.26
C LEU A 236 -25.16 1.82 13.86
N ASP A 237 -25.65 0.58 13.80
CA ASP A 237 -24.93 -0.61 14.30
C ASP A 237 -23.80 -1.07 13.35
N LYS A 238 -23.85 -0.67 12.08
CA LYS A 238 -22.90 -1.11 11.06
C LYS A 238 -21.43 -0.78 11.39
N PRO A 239 -21.05 0.45 11.81
CA PRO A 239 -19.66 0.75 12.18
C PRO A 239 -19.16 -0.11 13.34
N LEU A 240 -20.02 -0.39 14.33
CA LEU A 240 -19.70 -1.29 15.45
C LEU A 240 -19.39 -2.70 14.95
N MET A 241 -20.26 -3.30 14.14
CA MET A 241 -20.04 -4.64 13.60
C MET A 241 -18.83 -4.71 12.63
N ARG A 242 -18.61 -3.67 11.83
CA ARG A 242 -17.45 -3.54 10.95
C ARG A 242 -16.15 -3.60 11.76
N HIS A 243 -16.05 -2.79 12.82
CA HIS A 243 -14.83 -2.72 13.61
C HIS A 243 -14.60 -4.00 14.45
N LEU A 244 -15.65 -4.63 14.97
CA LEU A 244 -15.54 -5.95 15.60
C LEU A 244 -15.02 -7.01 14.62
N ALA A 245 -15.44 -6.96 13.36
CA ALA A 245 -14.92 -7.83 12.32
C ALA A 245 -13.41 -7.60 12.10
N GLU A 246 -12.98 -6.35 11.95
CA GLU A 246 -11.56 -5.97 11.80
C GLU A 246 -10.71 -6.54 12.94
N LEU A 247 -11.08 -6.27 14.20
CA LEU A 247 -10.34 -6.73 15.38
C LEU A 247 -10.29 -8.26 15.48
N SER A 248 -11.40 -8.94 15.17
CA SER A 248 -11.45 -10.40 15.19
C SER A 248 -10.59 -11.04 14.09
N MET A 249 -10.56 -10.43 12.90
CA MET A 249 -9.78 -10.90 11.76
C MET A 249 -8.28 -10.72 12.01
N ASP A 250 -7.89 -9.63 12.68
CA ASP A 250 -6.52 -9.43 13.14
C ASP A 250 -6.12 -10.52 14.15
N GLU A 251 -6.83 -10.60 15.29
CA GLU A 251 -6.48 -11.51 16.39
C GLU A 251 -6.52 -12.99 16.00
N ARG A 252 -7.48 -13.41 15.16
CA ARG A 252 -7.75 -14.84 14.89
C ARG A 252 -7.28 -15.32 13.53
N LEU A 253 -7.17 -14.43 12.55
CA LEU A 253 -6.84 -14.80 11.17
C LEU A 253 -5.53 -14.16 10.68
N GLY A 254 -4.86 -13.34 11.50
CA GLY A 254 -3.62 -12.67 11.13
C GLY A 254 -3.80 -11.65 10.02
N VAL A 255 -4.99 -11.03 9.95
CA VAL A 255 -5.31 -9.99 8.97
C VAL A 255 -5.29 -8.63 9.69
N PRO A 256 -4.13 -7.94 9.70
CA PRO A 256 -3.99 -6.69 10.44
C PRO A 256 -4.95 -5.63 9.91
N PRO A 257 -5.51 -4.78 10.79
CA PRO A 257 -6.45 -3.75 10.37
C PRO A 257 -5.78 -2.79 9.39
N PRO A 258 -6.55 -2.16 8.47
CA PRO A 258 -5.97 -1.33 7.42
C PRO A 258 -5.05 -0.23 7.95
N SER A 259 -5.40 0.37 9.09
CA SER A 259 -4.64 1.43 9.76
C SER A 259 -3.29 1.00 10.33
N SER A 260 -3.09 -0.29 10.62
CA SER A 260 -1.84 -0.76 11.25
C SER A 260 -0.63 -0.60 10.35
N TYR A 261 -0.79 -0.69 9.03
CA TYR A 261 0.34 -0.56 8.11
C TYR A 261 1.01 0.81 8.19
N GLU A 262 0.22 1.89 8.21
CA GLU A 262 0.75 3.24 8.37
C GLU A 262 1.08 3.56 9.83
N CYS A 263 0.24 3.20 10.80
CA CYS A 263 0.46 3.53 12.21
C CYS A 263 1.67 2.81 12.82
N ASP A 264 1.92 1.57 12.40
CA ASP A 264 2.99 0.72 12.93
C ASP A 264 4.22 0.70 12.00
N HIS A 265 4.25 1.58 10.98
CA HIS A 265 5.39 1.78 10.07
C HIS A 265 5.88 0.49 9.37
N LEU A 266 5.01 -0.51 9.17
CA LEU A 266 5.40 -1.87 8.77
C LEU A 266 6.15 -1.97 7.43
N TYR A 267 6.12 -0.90 6.63
CA TYR A 267 6.79 -0.78 5.34
C TYR A 267 8.22 -0.26 5.41
N GLU A 268 8.64 0.30 6.55
CA GLU A 268 9.93 0.98 6.62
C GLU A 268 11.10 -0.01 6.60
N LEU A 269 10.97 -1.17 7.25
CA LEU A 269 12.03 -2.19 7.37
C LEU A 269 11.62 -3.58 6.85
N GLU A 270 10.47 -3.71 6.19
CA GLU A 270 9.90 -5.01 5.75
C GLU A 270 10.91 -5.91 5.04
N GLY A 271 11.60 -5.38 4.02
CA GLY A 271 12.57 -6.15 3.24
C GLY A 271 13.88 -6.39 3.99
N PHE A 272 14.33 -5.46 4.82
CA PHE A 272 15.52 -5.64 5.66
C PHE A 272 15.35 -6.77 6.68
N ARG A 273 14.15 -6.99 7.21
CA ARG A 273 13.88 -8.11 8.14
C ARG A 273 14.23 -9.47 7.53
N THR A 274 14.12 -9.61 6.19
CA THR A 274 14.42 -10.87 5.50
C THR A 274 15.91 -11.24 5.49
N LEU A 275 16.80 -10.28 5.80
CA LEU A 275 18.24 -10.49 5.89
C LEU A 275 18.67 -11.16 7.20
N PHE A 276 17.81 -11.17 8.21
CA PHE A 276 18.14 -11.58 9.58
C PHE A 276 17.27 -12.76 10.03
N ASP A 277 17.85 -13.63 10.84
CA ASP A 277 17.07 -14.68 11.51
C ASP A 277 16.31 -14.13 12.73
N ASN A 278 15.42 -14.96 13.30
CA ASN A 278 14.58 -14.54 14.42
C ASN A 278 15.40 -14.11 15.65
N GLU A 279 16.55 -14.74 15.93
CA GLU A 279 17.37 -14.40 17.09
C GLU A 279 18.05 -13.04 16.90
N GLN A 280 18.55 -12.79 15.69
CA GLN A 280 19.11 -11.51 15.28
C GLN A 280 18.06 -10.39 15.35
N LEU A 281 16.85 -10.64 14.84
CA LEU A 281 15.74 -9.67 14.88
C LEU A 281 15.32 -9.35 16.32
N GLU A 282 15.23 -10.36 17.18
CA GLU A 282 14.92 -10.15 18.60
C GLU A 282 16.00 -9.35 19.32
N ALA A 283 17.28 -9.57 19.01
CA ALA A 283 18.37 -8.74 19.52
C ALA A 283 18.29 -7.30 19.02
N LEU A 284 18.04 -7.10 17.72
CA LEU A 284 17.89 -5.77 17.11
C LEU A 284 16.71 -5.00 17.71
N ARG A 285 15.59 -5.68 18.01
CA ARG A 285 14.43 -5.08 18.72
C ARG A 285 14.80 -4.59 20.14
N ARG A 286 15.76 -5.23 20.80
CA ARG A 286 16.33 -4.77 22.07
C ARG A 286 17.40 -3.69 21.90
N GLY A 287 17.80 -3.39 20.67
CA GLY A 287 18.90 -2.46 20.37
C GLY A 287 20.29 -3.06 20.58
N GLU A 288 20.42 -4.38 20.41
CA GLU A 288 21.65 -5.14 20.65
C GLU A 288 22.00 -6.01 19.43
N LEU A 289 23.26 -6.47 19.36
CA LEU A 289 23.68 -7.52 18.45
C LEU A 289 23.70 -8.85 19.20
N ALA A 290 23.17 -9.91 18.60
CA ALA A 290 23.22 -11.25 19.17
C ALA A 290 24.67 -11.73 19.30
N GLU A 291 25.03 -12.26 20.48
CA GLU A 291 26.41 -12.70 20.77
C GLU A 291 26.81 -13.88 19.86
N GLY A 292 28.00 -13.79 19.26
CA GLY A 292 28.53 -14.85 18.39
C GLY A 292 27.84 -14.99 17.02
N ARG A 293 26.97 -14.05 16.64
CA ARG A 293 26.30 -14.01 15.34
C ARG A 293 26.91 -12.95 14.43
N GLU A 294 27.01 -13.26 13.15
CA GLU A 294 27.45 -12.33 12.11
C GLU A 294 26.23 -11.73 11.41
N TYR A 295 26.22 -10.40 11.25
CA TYR A 295 25.16 -9.67 10.56
C TYR A 295 25.67 -9.35 9.15
N ILE A 296 25.16 -10.07 8.16
CA ILE A 296 25.59 -9.94 6.76
C ILE A 296 24.61 -9.03 6.03
N LEU A 297 25.11 -7.92 5.52
CA LEU A 297 24.38 -7.01 4.65
C LEU A 297 24.93 -7.12 3.21
N PRO A 298 24.10 -6.88 2.18
CA PRO A 298 24.58 -6.69 0.81
C PRO A 298 25.66 -5.60 0.71
N ASP A 299 26.64 -5.81 -0.16
CA ASP A 299 27.72 -4.84 -0.44
C ASP A 299 27.23 -3.62 -1.21
N ASP A 300 26.07 -3.70 -1.85
CA ASP A 300 25.48 -2.61 -2.63
C ASP A 300 23.95 -2.59 -2.54
N PHE A 301 23.39 -1.41 -2.77
CA PHE A 301 21.96 -1.17 -2.80
C PHE A 301 21.59 -0.17 -3.89
N TYR A 302 20.35 -0.21 -4.37
CA TYR A 302 19.82 0.80 -5.27
C TYR A 302 18.98 1.81 -4.48
N VAL A 303 19.33 3.09 -4.58
CA VAL A 303 18.71 4.16 -3.78
C VAL A 303 17.92 5.10 -4.67
N MET A 304 16.66 5.35 -4.28
CA MET A 304 15.81 6.31 -4.97
C MET A 304 14.84 7.04 -4.04
N ALA A 305 14.29 8.16 -4.50
CA ALA A 305 13.20 8.86 -3.86
C ALA A 305 11.96 8.78 -4.76
N ARG A 306 10.78 8.58 -4.16
CA ARG A 306 9.50 8.43 -4.86
C ARG A 306 8.40 9.29 -4.24
N LYS A 307 7.58 9.87 -5.12
CA LYS A 307 6.33 10.55 -4.78
C LYS A 307 5.29 10.26 -5.86
N GLY A 308 4.41 9.30 -5.56
CA GLY A 308 3.46 8.77 -6.54
C GLY A 308 4.20 8.26 -7.77
N LYS A 309 3.88 8.80 -8.95
CA LYS A 309 4.51 8.43 -10.23
C LYS A 309 5.94 8.93 -10.41
N SER A 310 6.30 10.02 -9.73
CA SER A 310 7.57 10.69 -9.95
C SER A 310 8.64 10.02 -9.10
N CYS A 311 9.82 9.85 -9.67
CA CYS A 311 10.97 9.36 -8.93
C CYS A 311 12.27 10.04 -9.37
N VAL A 312 13.23 10.08 -8.46
CA VAL A 312 14.62 10.49 -8.69
C VAL A 312 15.50 9.44 -8.05
N HIS A 313 16.58 9.03 -8.71
CA HIS A 313 17.44 7.97 -8.20
C HIS A 313 18.89 8.46 -8.03
N LEU A 314 19.54 7.99 -6.96
CA LEU A 314 20.99 8.07 -6.81
C LEU A 314 21.70 6.91 -7.51
N GLY A 315 20.95 5.85 -7.86
CA GLY A 315 21.44 4.69 -8.58
C GLY A 315 21.94 3.59 -7.64
N GLY A 316 22.78 2.70 -8.17
CA GLY A 316 23.50 1.71 -7.37
C GLY A 316 24.58 2.39 -6.54
N MET A 317 24.62 2.11 -5.25
CA MET A 317 25.56 2.67 -4.28
C MET A 317 26.20 1.54 -3.47
N LEU A 318 27.49 1.67 -3.20
CA LEU A 318 28.31 0.68 -2.50
C LEU A 318 28.29 0.97 -1.00
N MET A 319 28.14 -0.06 -0.18
CA MET A 319 28.29 0.03 1.26
C MET A 319 29.75 0.26 1.62
N THR A 320 30.03 1.36 2.34
CA THR A 320 31.40 1.72 2.75
C THR A 320 31.61 1.62 4.26
N ASP A 321 30.54 1.76 5.04
CA ASP A 321 30.59 1.64 6.49
C ASP A 321 29.25 1.11 7.03
N GLY A 322 29.31 0.47 8.19
CA GLY A 322 28.15 -0.06 8.88
C GLY A 322 28.44 -0.30 10.35
N GLY A 323 27.45 -0.07 11.20
CA GLY A 323 27.65 -0.22 12.64
C GLY A 323 26.37 -0.03 13.44
N MET A 324 26.46 -0.31 14.73
CA MET A 324 25.34 -0.08 15.65
C MET A 324 25.62 1.14 16.52
N ASN A 325 24.65 2.06 16.60
CA ASN A 325 24.72 3.22 17.49
C ASN A 325 23.35 3.49 18.11
N GLU A 326 23.30 3.79 19.41
CA GLU A 326 22.06 4.02 20.17
C GLU A 326 20.98 2.91 19.97
N GLY A 327 21.42 1.67 19.70
CA GLY A 327 20.55 0.52 19.42
C GLY A 327 19.94 0.50 18.02
N LYS A 328 20.49 1.25 17.06
CA LYS A 328 20.07 1.31 15.66
C LYS A 328 21.19 0.83 14.76
N LEU A 329 20.85 0.13 13.69
CA LEU A 329 21.81 -0.37 12.72
C LEU A 329 21.97 0.66 11.59
N GLY A 330 23.13 1.31 11.53
CA GLY A 330 23.48 2.32 10.54
C GLY A 330 24.20 1.72 9.34
N VAL A 331 23.90 2.24 8.15
CA VAL A 331 24.56 1.90 6.89
C VAL A 331 24.91 3.17 6.16
N ARG A 332 26.17 3.25 5.71
CA ARG A 332 26.65 4.31 4.84
C ARG A 332 26.91 3.76 3.45
N LEU A 333 26.28 4.37 2.46
CA LEU A 333 26.46 4.05 1.05
C LEU A 333 27.13 5.21 0.31
N GLU A 334 27.98 4.88 -0.65
CA GLU A 334 28.65 5.84 -1.53
C GLU A 334 28.44 5.49 -3.00
N SER A 335 28.33 6.50 -3.86
CA SER A 335 28.26 6.30 -5.30
C SER A 335 29.58 5.68 -5.81
N PRO A 336 29.59 4.90 -6.90
CA PRO A 336 30.81 4.24 -7.39
C PRO A 336 31.98 5.20 -7.71
N ASN A 337 31.68 6.45 -8.05
CA ASN A 337 32.67 7.51 -8.27
C ASN A 337 33.08 8.25 -6.97
N GLY A 338 32.61 7.84 -5.80
CA GLY A 338 32.95 8.44 -4.49
C GLY A 338 32.46 9.88 -4.31
N ARG A 339 31.44 10.30 -5.06
CA ARG A 339 30.96 11.70 -5.07
C ARG A 339 29.82 11.93 -4.10
N VAL A 340 28.87 11.02 -4.04
CA VAL A 340 27.65 11.14 -3.25
C VAL A 340 27.65 10.08 -2.18
N ALA A 341 27.35 10.47 -0.94
CA ALA A 341 27.09 9.53 0.15
C ALA A 341 25.66 9.69 0.67
N ILE A 342 25.05 8.57 1.05
CA ILE A 342 23.82 8.52 1.83
C ILE A 342 24.03 7.65 3.07
N GLU A 343 23.53 8.12 4.21
CA GLU A 343 23.53 7.40 5.46
C GLU A 343 22.09 7.23 5.96
N PHE A 344 21.75 6.01 6.37
CA PHE A 344 20.46 5.68 6.95
C PHE A 344 20.61 4.76 8.15
N TRP A 345 19.63 4.82 9.05
CA TRP A 345 19.60 4.05 10.28
C TRP A 345 18.32 3.23 10.35
N MET A 346 18.45 1.94 10.67
CA MET A 346 17.34 1.02 10.88
C MET A 346 17.10 0.87 12.38
N ASP A 347 15.92 1.27 12.82
CA ASP A 347 15.44 1.12 14.19
C ASP A 347 14.37 0.02 14.22
N PHE A 348 14.81 -1.20 14.53
CA PHE A 348 13.93 -2.37 14.60
C PHE A 348 13.02 -2.37 15.83
N ARG A 349 13.24 -1.48 16.80
CA ARG A 349 12.39 -1.35 17.99
C ARG A 349 11.08 -0.66 17.66
N ASP A 350 11.19 0.45 16.92
CA ASP A 350 10.06 1.31 16.55
C ASP A 350 9.63 1.13 15.07
N GLU A 351 10.25 0.16 14.37
CA GLU A 351 10.04 -0.12 12.95
C GLU A 351 10.30 1.11 12.05
N ARG A 352 11.42 1.81 12.27
CA ARG A 352 11.75 3.05 11.56
C ARG A 352 12.98 2.95 10.67
N LEU A 353 12.86 3.44 9.44
CA LEU A 353 13.96 3.76 8.53
C LEU A 353 14.24 5.27 8.63
N ILE A 354 15.26 5.60 9.41
CA ILE A 354 15.61 6.98 9.73
C ILE A 354 16.65 7.49 8.74
N ILE A 355 16.28 8.56 8.03
CA ILE A 355 17.15 9.23 7.05
C ILE A 355 17.04 10.73 7.28
N ASP A 356 18.19 11.39 7.42
CA ASP A 356 18.28 12.85 7.36
C ASP A 356 18.61 13.25 5.92
N PRO A 357 17.65 13.71 5.10
CA PRO A 357 17.93 14.09 3.72
C PRO A 357 18.82 15.35 3.61
N ILE A 358 18.94 16.14 4.69
CA ILE A 358 19.74 17.37 4.71
C ILE A 358 21.20 17.04 5.02
N ARG A 359 21.44 16.28 6.09
CA ARG A 359 22.78 15.97 6.60
C ARG A 359 23.29 14.58 6.22
N GLY A 360 22.38 13.63 6.06
CA GLY A 360 22.69 12.24 5.71
C GLY A 360 22.94 12.02 4.22
N CYS A 361 22.50 12.93 3.35
CA CYS A 361 22.80 12.91 1.91
C CYS A 361 23.82 14.01 1.58
N VAL A 362 25.07 13.66 1.24
CA VAL A 362 26.15 14.66 1.08
C VAL A 362 26.97 14.46 -0.18
N LEU A 363 27.51 15.57 -0.68
CA LEU A 363 28.55 15.58 -1.68
C LEU A 363 29.91 15.51 -0.95
N LEU A 364 30.68 14.45 -1.16
CA LEU A 364 31.94 14.21 -0.44
C LEU A 364 33.09 15.10 -0.94
N ASN A 365 33.07 15.47 -2.21
CA ASN A 365 34.08 16.30 -2.86
C ASN A 365 33.42 17.20 -3.90
N THR A 366 33.85 18.46 -4.03
CA THR A 366 33.32 19.43 -5.00
C THR A 366 34.06 19.45 -6.35
N ARG A 367 35.15 18.70 -6.51
CA ARG A 367 35.89 18.60 -7.78
C ARG A 367 35.06 17.84 -8.82
N ARG A 368 34.97 18.41 -10.02
CA ARG A 368 34.22 17.87 -11.17
C ARG A 368 35.24 17.48 -12.23
N GLU A 369 35.77 16.26 -12.14
CA GLU A 369 36.85 15.78 -13.01
C GLU A 369 36.31 15.01 -14.22
N SER A 370 35.08 14.48 -14.12
CA SER A 370 34.39 13.73 -15.18
C SER A 370 32.95 14.21 -15.44
N ARG A 371 32.33 13.69 -16.50
CA ARG A 371 30.88 13.89 -16.74
C ARG A 371 30.03 13.19 -15.68
N ASP A 372 30.43 11.99 -15.29
CA ASP A 372 29.76 11.18 -14.27
C ASP A 372 29.72 11.90 -12.92
N ASP A 373 30.81 12.59 -12.58
CA ASP A 373 30.89 13.46 -11.43
C ASP A 373 29.78 14.53 -11.42
N ILE A 374 29.56 15.19 -12.56
CA ILE A 374 28.54 16.24 -12.69
C ILE A 374 27.14 15.61 -12.64
N GLN A 375 26.95 14.43 -13.24
CA GLN A 375 25.69 13.71 -13.21
C GLN A 375 25.30 13.27 -11.79
N SER A 376 26.24 12.74 -11.00
CA SER A 376 25.98 12.39 -9.59
C SER A 376 25.60 13.61 -8.75
N GLU A 377 26.24 14.75 -9.00
CA GLU A 377 25.91 16.02 -8.33
C GLU A 377 24.51 16.52 -8.72
N ILE A 378 24.13 16.44 -10.00
CA ILE A 378 22.77 16.74 -10.47
C ILE A 378 21.75 15.81 -9.81
N ALA A 379 22.03 14.50 -9.77
CA ALA A 379 21.15 13.51 -9.17
C ALA A 379 20.94 13.79 -7.68
N LEU A 380 22.00 14.13 -6.94
CA LEU A 380 21.91 14.51 -5.53
C LEU A 380 21.07 15.78 -5.31
N GLU A 381 21.28 16.81 -6.12
CA GLU A 381 20.50 18.06 -6.03
C GLU A 381 19.02 17.80 -6.30
N GLN A 382 18.71 17.02 -7.35
CA GLN A 382 17.33 16.62 -7.66
C GLN A 382 16.75 15.78 -6.53
N PHE A 383 17.51 14.83 -5.99
CA PHE A 383 17.06 13.93 -4.91
C PHE A 383 16.69 14.73 -3.65
N LYS A 384 17.58 15.62 -3.19
CA LYS A 384 17.32 16.49 -2.02
C LYS A 384 16.09 17.35 -2.21
N PHE A 385 15.98 17.99 -3.37
CA PHE A 385 14.83 18.84 -3.67
C PHE A 385 13.52 18.04 -3.73
N PHE A 386 13.59 16.83 -4.26
CA PHE A 386 12.46 15.92 -4.31
C PHE A 386 12.01 15.49 -2.90
N MET A 387 12.94 15.27 -1.98
CA MET A 387 12.63 15.03 -0.57
C MET A 387 11.92 16.22 0.08
N TYR A 388 12.35 17.46 -0.17
CA TYR A 388 11.62 18.67 0.29
C TYR A 388 10.21 18.79 -0.26
N CYS A 389 9.92 18.13 -1.38
CA CYS A 389 8.60 18.10 -1.98
C CYS A 389 7.75 16.93 -1.45
N ASN A 390 7.97 16.44 -0.23
CA ASN A 390 7.29 15.29 0.38
C ASN A 390 7.58 13.97 -0.36
N GLY A 391 8.83 13.76 -0.78
CA GLY A 391 9.30 12.47 -1.27
C GLY A 391 9.58 11.50 -0.12
N SER A 392 9.43 10.20 -0.37
CA SER A 392 9.94 9.12 0.47
C SER A 392 11.22 8.57 -0.15
N VAL A 393 12.21 8.18 0.66
CA VAL A 393 13.35 7.40 0.19
C VAL A 393 12.94 5.93 0.13
N GLU A 394 13.35 5.24 -0.91
CA GLU A 394 13.24 3.80 -1.06
C GLU A 394 14.64 3.21 -1.23
N ILE A 395 14.94 2.18 -0.44
CA ILE A 395 16.14 1.36 -0.59
C ILE A 395 15.71 0.05 -1.23
N TRP A 396 16.35 -0.31 -2.33
CA TRP A 396 16.09 -1.51 -3.08
C TRP A 396 17.33 -2.39 -3.13
N SER A 397 17.11 -3.68 -3.34
CA SER A 397 18.14 -4.61 -3.78
C SER A 397 18.79 -4.12 -5.08
N SER A 398 20.05 -4.53 -5.29
CA SER A 398 20.86 -4.09 -6.44
C SER A 398 20.27 -4.51 -7.79
N ASP A 399 19.54 -5.62 -7.82
CA ASP A 399 18.78 -6.09 -9.00
C ASP A 399 17.52 -5.25 -9.29
N ARG A 400 17.09 -4.41 -8.33
CA ARG A 400 15.89 -3.55 -8.36
C ARG A 400 14.57 -4.33 -8.37
N GLU A 401 14.58 -5.59 -7.98
CA GLU A 401 13.38 -6.43 -7.95
C GLU A 401 12.68 -6.36 -6.59
N HIS A 402 13.43 -6.21 -5.51
CA HIS A 402 12.91 -6.23 -4.14
C HIS A 402 13.20 -4.93 -3.41
N ARG A 403 12.16 -4.31 -2.84
CA ARG A 403 12.30 -3.15 -1.96
C ARG A 403 12.72 -3.61 -0.57
N MET A 404 13.85 -3.09 -0.08
CA MET A 404 14.38 -3.40 1.25
C MET A 404 13.71 -2.57 2.34
N GLY A 405 13.44 -1.29 2.04
CA GLY A 405 12.77 -0.39 2.97
C GLY A 405 12.32 0.89 2.30
N LYS A 406 11.41 1.62 2.96
CA LYS A 406 10.89 2.90 2.49
C LYS A 406 10.69 3.85 3.67
N SER A 407 11.24 5.05 3.61
CA SER A 407 11.00 6.04 4.66
C SER A 407 9.59 6.63 4.57
N GLU A 408 9.10 7.17 5.68
CA GLU A 408 8.03 8.16 5.64
C GLU A 408 8.33 9.29 4.65
N ALA A 409 7.26 9.91 4.14
CA ALA A 409 7.40 11.09 3.32
C ALA A 409 8.01 12.21 4.16
N TYR A 410 9.10 12.81 3.68
CA TYR A 410 9.79 13.84 4.44
C TYR A 410 8.91 15.08 4.56
N MET A 411 8.45 15.36 5.78
CA MET A 411 7.72 16.58 6.09
C MET A 411 8.70 17.67 6.50
N LEU A 412 8.71 18.76 5.75
CA LEU A 412 9.50 19.94 6.08
C LEU A 412 9.14 20.45 7.48
N PRO A 413 10.13 20.88 8.30
CA PRO A 413 9.84 21.55 9.56
C PRO A 413 8.94 22.77 9.36
N VAL A 414 8.13 23.09 10.36
CA VAL A 414 7.21 24.23 10.32
C VAL A 414 7.96 25.52 9.97
N ASN A 415 7.41 26.31 9.04
CA ASN A 415 7.96 27.57 8.49
C ASN A 415 9.15 27.43 7.52
N TRP A 416 9.37 26.26 6.93
CA TRP A 416 10.32 26.11 5.83
C TRP A 416 9.62 26.22 4.48
N SER A 417 10.24 26.93 3.53
CA SER A 417 9.85 26.97 2.12
C SER A 417 11.05 26.59 1.26
N PRO A 418 10.93 25.61 0.34
CA PRO A 418 11.98 25.32 -0.61
C PRO A 418 12.29 26.55 -1.47
N ASP A 419 13.57 26.86 -1.70
CA ASP A 419 13.97 27.87 -2.68
C ASP A 419 13.96 27.25 -4.09
N PHE A 420 12.78 27.28 -4.72
CA PHE A 420 12.58 26.78 -6.09
C PHE A 420 13.48 27.49 -7.10
N THR A 421 13.68 28.82 -6.94
CA THR A 421 14.45 29.61 -7.89
C THR A 421 15.94 29.28 -7.78
N GLY A 422 16.47 29.23 -6.56
CA GLY A 422 17.85 28.83 -6.30
C GLY A 422 18.14 27.41 -6.77
N HIS A 423 17.22 26.46 -6.51
CA HIS A 423 17.36 25.09 -7.00
C HIS A 423 17.41 25.02 -8.53
N GLN A 424 16.50 25.72 -9.23
CA GLN A 424 16.47 25.73 -10.70
C GLN A 424 17.73 26.37 -11.29
N GLN A 425 18.25 27.44 -10.67
CA GLN A 425 19.51 28.07 -11.07
C GLN A 425 20.70 27.13 -10.89
N SER A 426 20.78 26.42 -9.76
CA SER A 426 21.81 25.41 -9.48
C SER A 426 21.79 24.30 -10.53
N LEU A 427 20.63 23.69 -10.78
CA LEU A 427 20.48 22.65 -11.79
C LEU A 427 20.83 23.13 -13.19
N THR A 428 20.40 24.33 -13.58
CA THR A 428 20.72 24.91 -14.90
C THR A 428 22.23 25.11 -15.05
N GLY A 429 22.90 25.57 -13.98
CA GLY A 429 24.36 25.72 -13.96
C GLY A 429 25.09 24.38 -14.14
N LEU A 430 24.69 23.36 -13.37
CA LEU A 430 25.27 22.01 -13.48
C LEU A 430 25.00 21.37 -14.85
N GLN A 431 23.79 21.52 -15.39
CA GLN A 431 23.45 21.03 -16.73
C GLN A 431 24.26 21.71 -17.83
N LYS A 432 24.59 23.00 -17.67
CA LYS A 432 25.48 23.71 -18.59
C LYS A 432 26.90 23.14 -18.51
N LEU A 433 27.44 22.95 -17.31
CA LEU A 433 28.74 22.31 -17.11
C LEU A 433 28.79 20.90 -17.70
N LEU A 434 27.71 20.12 -17.56
CA LEU A 434 27.59 18.80 -18.16
C LEU A 434 27.62 18.87 -19.69
N LYS A 435 27.00 19.88 -20.31
CA LYS A 435 27.06 20.06 -21.77
C LYS A 435 28.46 20.47 -22.25
N ASP A 436 29.15 21.29 -21.48
CA ASP A 436 30.48 21.81 -21.82
C ASP A 436 31.62 20.81 -21.51
N ALA A 437 31.34 19.74 -20.76
CA ALA A 437 32.32 18.70 -20.42
C ALA A 437 32.58 17.75 -21.61
N PRO A 438 33.84 17.39 -21.91
CA PRO A 438 34.17 16.51 -23.03
C PRO A 438 33.52 15.12 -22.89
N GLU A 439 32.94 14.60 -23.97
CA GLU A 439 32.47 13.21 -24.02
C GLU A 439 33.68 12.27 -23.92
N ASN A 440 33.71 11.41 -22.91
CA ASN A 440 34.76 10.40 -22.79
C ASN A 440 34.59 9.39 -23.95
N GLY A 441 35.37 9.57 -25.00
CA GLY A 441 35.32 8.74 -26.21
C GLY A 441 36.18 9.23 -27.38
N ASP A 442 37.38 9.76 -27.13
CA ASP A 442 38.45 9.82 -28.13
C ASP A 442 39.78 9.50 -27.45
N GLU A 443 39.94 8.24 -27.02
CA GLU A 443 41.27 7.71 -26.75
C GLU A 443 42.02 7.49 -28.08
N ALA A 444 43.18 8.15 -28.16
CA ALA A 444 44.37 7.73 -28.91
C ALA A 444 44.27 7.60 -30.45
N LYS A 445 44.40 8.73 -31.15
CA LYS A 445 45.22 8.79 -32.37
C LYS A 445 46.10 10.05 -32.38
N SER A 446 47.34 9.88 -31.93
CA SER A 446 48.50 10.57 -32.51
C SER A 446 49.76 9.79 -32.18
#